data_AF-A0A7J6W6D1-F1
#
_entry.id   AF-A0A7J6W6D1-F1
#
_cell.length_a   1.000
_cell.length_b   1.000
_cell.length_c   1.000
_cell.angle_alpha   90.00
_cell.angle_beta   90.00
_cell.angle_gamma   90.00
#
_symmetry.space_group_name_H-M   'P 1'
#
loop_
_entity.id
_entity.type
_entity.pdbx_description
1 polymer ?
#
loop_
_entity_poly.entity_id
_entity_poly.type
_entity_poly.pdbx_seq_one_letter_code
_entity_poly.pdbx_strand_id
1 'polypeptide(L)'
;MMCDRRIEPMANTSRRKGTKVSQPGSAAWVPPPVPAMPELPSQRSQTRWSQPMMAIMLDVLSEEVSKRGSRCDNGFKADTYQAVANAVNAKLGMSVNSENVKSRMKTLKKEYHIAKKLRDASGFGWDPIHKTIVNADPNAWAAYIAVIHSIFSTQC
;
A
#
# COMPACT_ATOMS: atom_id res chain seq x y z
N MET A 1 27.00 77.15 -42.23
CA MET A 1 25.67 76.68 -42.69
C MET A 1 24.81 76.59 -41.44
N MET A 2 24.25 77.72 -41.03
CA MET A 2 22.85 78.10 -41.30
C MET A 2 21.89 77.11 -40.62
N CYS A 3 21.51 77.39 -39.36
CA CYS A 3 20.36 78.24 -38.96
C CYS A 3 19.10 77.37 -38.85
N ASP A 4 18.21 77.50 -37.88
CA ASP A 4 18.09 78.30 -36.66
C ASP A 4 16.83 77.76 -35.92
N ARG A 5 16.70 78.12 -34.65
CA ARG A 5 15.46 78.46 -33.92
C ARG A 5 14.17 77.63 -34.08
N ARG A 6 13.73 77.10 -32.92
CA ARG A 6 12.50 77.46 -32.16
C ARG A 6 11.27 77.92 -32.98
N ILE A 7 10.10 77.34 -32.68
CA ILE A 7 8.80 77.96 -32.29
C ILE A 7 7.66 76.88 -32.41
N GLU A 8 7.00 76.55 -31.30
CA GLU A 8 5.68 75.87 -31.16
C GLU A 8 4.53 76.79 -31.68
N PRO A 9 3.24 76.42 -31.95
CA PRO A 9 2.44 75.57 -31.04
C PRO A 9 1.12 74.91 -31.58
N MET A 10 0.34 74.37 -30.62
CA MET A 10 -1.14 74.26 -30.54
C MET A 10 -1.94 73.28 -31.43
N ALA A 11 -2.37 72.21 -30.75
CA ALA A 11 -3.77 71.83 -30.47
C ALA A 11 -4.60 71.02 -31.51
N ASN A 12 -5.03 69.86 -30.97
CA ASN A 12 -6.35 69.26 -31.06
C ASN A 12 -6.67 68.38 -32.29
N THR A 13 -6.84 67.08 -32.05
CA THR A 13 -8.19 66.47 -32.00
C THR A 13 -8.12 64.99 -31.64
N SER A 14 -8.67 64.68 -30.47
CA SER A 14 -9.54 63.53 -30.18
C SER A 14 -9.22 62.17 -30.83
N ARG A 15 -8.67 61.22 -30.04
CA ARG A 15 -9.22 59.85 -30.05
C ARG A 15 -8.87 59.01 -28.82
N ARG A 16 -9.94 58.64 -28.10
CA ARG A 16 -10.13 57.53 -27.14
C ARG A 16 -9.31 57.60 -25.83
N LYS A 17 -9.95 58.19 -24.82
CA LYS A 17 -9.64 57.96 -23.40
C LYS A 17 -9.77 56.47 -23.09
N GLY A 18 -8.72 55.89 -22.53
CA GLY A 18 -8.78 54.59 -21.87
C GLY A 18 -9.68 54.67 -20.64
N THR A 19 -10.68 53.80 -20.58
CA THR A 19 -11.40 53.51 -19.34
C THR A 19 -10.55 52.56 -18.52
N LYS A 20 -10.06 53.11 -17.40
CA LYS A 20 -9.43 52.39 -16.29
C LYS A 20 -10.38 51.29 -15.82
N VAL A 21 -10.02 50.02 -16.04
CA VAL A 21 -10.67 48.90 -15.34
C VAL A 21 -10.27 49.02 -13.88
N SER A 22 -11.22 49.45 -13.06
CA SER A 22 -11.13 49.40 -11.61
C SER A 22 -11.22 47.94 -11.19
N GLN A 23 -10.26 47.46 -10.39
CA GLN A 23 -10.35 46.18 -9.70
C GLN A 23 -11.50 46.23 -8.68
N PRO A 24 -12.44 45.27 -8.67
CA PRO A 24 -13.23 45.00 -7.48
C PRO A 24 -12.40 44.13 -6.51
N GLY A 25 -12.37 44.58 -5.27
CA GLY A 25 -11.55 44.07 -4.20
C GLY A 25 -11.83 42.63 -3.76
N SER A 26 -10.87 42.15 -2.98
CA SER A 26 -10.80 40.91 -2.22
C SER A 26 -12.13 40.44 -1.60
N ALA A 27 -12.97 39.78 -2.39
CA ALA A 27 -13.97 38.87 -1.87
C ALA A 27 -13.30 37.50 -1.74
N ALA A 28 -12.96 37.11 -0.51
CA ALA A 28 -12.45 35.79 -0.21
C ALA A 28 -13.46 34.75 -0.74
N TRP A 29 -12.99 33.89 -1.64
CA TRP A 29 -13.80 32.79 -2.14
C TRP A 29 -14.08 31.84 -0.97
N VAL A 30 -15.27 31.93 -0.38
CA VAL A 30 -15.70 30.99 0.65
C VAL A 30 -16.23 29.76 -0.10
N PRO A 31 -15.61 28.58 0.06
CA PRO A 31 -16.12 27.38 -0.57
C PRO A 31 -17.51 27.06 0.01
N PRO A 32 -18.47 26.62 -0.82
CA PRO A 32 -19.79 26.22 -0.35
C PRO A 32 -19.65 25.04 0.64
N PRO A 33 -20.57 24.91 1.63
CA PRO A 33 -20.53 23.81 2.58
C PRO A 33 -20.60 22.48 1.84
N VAL A 34 -19.51 21.72 1.90
CA VAL A 34 -19.40 20.43 1.24
C VAL A 34 -20.48 19.51 1.84
N PRO A 35 -21.47 19.02 1.07
CA PRO A 35 -22.36 17.98 1.56
C PRO A 35 -21.51 16.76 1.90
N ALA A 36 -21.66 16.23 3.11
CA ALA A 36 -20.88 15.11 3.62
C ALA A 36 -20.89 13.96 2.59
N MET A 37 -19.78 13.78 1.88
CA MET A 37 -19.59 12.64 1.00
C MET A 37 -19.61 11.38 1.86
N PRO A 38 -20.27 10.28 1.43
CA PRO A 38 -20.03 8.99 2.04
C PRO A 38 -18.54 8.69 1.91
N GLU A 39 -17.87 8.43 3.04
CA GLU A 39 -16.46 8.10 3.08
C GLU A 39 -16.15 7.01 2.06
N LEU A 40 -15.32 7.34 1.07
CA LEU A 40 -14.79 6.36 0.13
C LEU A 40 -14.06 5.26 0.92
N PRO A 41 -14.15 3.99 0.51
CA PRO A 41 -13.64 2.87 1.28
C PRO A 41 -12.17 3.11 1.63
N SER A 42 -11.94 3.21 2.94
CA SER A 42 -10.67 3.34 3.63
C SER A 42 -9.56 2.72 2.79
N GLN A 43 -8.66 3.59 2.32
CA GLN A 43 -7.45 3.23 1.60
C GLN A 43 -6.83 2.03 2.34
N ARG A 44 -6.93 0.83 1.75
CA ARG A 44 -6.59 -0.43 2.43
C ARG A 44 -5.12 -0.37 2.82
N SER A 45 -4.84 0.07 4.03
CA SER A 45 -3.51 0.09 4.60
C SER A 45 -3.09 -1.37 4.75
N GLN A 46 -2.24 -1.83 3.83
CA GLN A 46 -1.70 -3.18 3.90
C GLN A 46 -0.83 -3.24 5.15
N THR A 47 -1.28 -4.01 6.15
CA THR A 47 -0.51 -4.23 7.37
C THR A 47 0.84 -4.85 6.98
N ARG A 48 1.94 -4.17 7.30
CA ARG A 48 3.28 -4.72 7.10
C ARG A 48 3.54 -5.75 8.20
N TRP A 49 3.58 -7.02 7.81
CA TRP A 49 3.80 -8.14 8.74
C TRP A 49 5.28 -8.26 9.09
N SER A 50 5.60 -8.08 10.38
CA SER A 50 6.95 -8.30 10.91
C SER A 50 7.16 -9.76 11.34
N GLN A 51 8.41 -10.18 11.50
CA GLN A 51 8.74 -11.53 11.96
C GLN A 51 8.13 -11.86 13.35
N PRO A 52 8.18 -10.98 14.37
CA PRO A 52 7.53 -11.24 15.65
C PRO A 52 6.01 -11.41 15.53
N MET A 53 5.38 -10.59 14.70
CA MET A 53 3.95 -10.66 14.43
C MET A 53 3.57 -11.98 13.75
N MET A 54 4.42 -12.46 12.85
CA MET A 54 4.25 -13.75 12.19
C MET A 54 4.43 -14.92 13.13
N ALA A 55 5.39 -14.86 14.04
CA ALA A 55 5.57 -15.88 15.07
C ALA A 55 4.32 -16.02 15.93
N ILE A 56 3.82 -14.90 16.48
CA ILE A 56 2.59 -14.89 17.29
C ILE A 56 1.39 -15.45 16.51
N MET A 57 1.24 -15.04 15.25
CA MET A 57 0.17 -15.56 14.40
C MET A 57 0.25 -17.07 14.24
N LEU A 58 1.43 -17.62 13.91
CA LEU A 58 1.61 -19.06 13.72
C LEU A 58 1.40 -19.83 15.03
N ASP A 59 1.88 -19.31 16.15
CA ASP A 59 1.72 -19.94 17.48
C ASP A 59 0.24 -20.09 17.84
N VAL A 60 -0.52 -18.99 17.78
CA VAL A 60 -1.96 -19.00 18.11
C VAL A 60 -2.73 -19.92 17.17
N LEU A 61 -2.40 -19.92 15.88
CA LEU A 61 -3.05 -20.81 14.92
C LEU A 61 -2.72 -22.28 15.20
N SER A 62 -1.48 -22.60 15.57
CA SER A 62 -1.06 -23.97 15.90
C SER A 62 -1.74 -24.50 17.16
N GLU A 63 -1.91 -23.64 18.16
CA GLU A 63 -2.60 -23.94 19.39
C GLU A 63 -4.10 -24.18 19.13
N GLU A 64 -4.72 -23.35 18.30
CA GLU A 64 -6.13 -23.49 17.91
C GLU A 64 -6.39 -24.80 17.13
N VAL A 65 -5.47 -25.21 16.24
CA VAL A 65 -5.55 -26.53 15.58
C VAL A 65 -5.45 -27.66 16.60
N SER A 66 -4.51 -27.55 17.55
CA SER A 66 -4.27 -28.58 18.56
C SER A 66 -5.46 -28.75 19.52
N LYS A 67 -6.10 -27.63 19.91
CA LYS A 67 -7.23 -27.64 20.84
C LYS A 67 -8.54 -28.09 20.22
N ARG A 68 -8.84 -27.65 18.99
CA ARG A 68 -10.17 -27.81 18.39
C ARG A 68 -10.31 -29.02 17.48
N GLY A 69 -9.21 -29.64 17.07
CA GLY A 69 -9.20 -30.84 16.22
C GLY A 69 -9.67 -30.55 14.79
N SER A 70 -8.74 -30.66 13.83
CA SER A 70 -8.92 -30.42 12.39
C SER A 70 -9.48 -29.05 11.98
N ARG A 71 -8.97 -28.56 10.86
CA ARG A 71 -9.45 -27.33 10.22
C ARG A 71 -10.82 -27.66 9.64
N CYS A 72 -11.78 -26.74 9.73
CA CYS A 72 -13.00 -26.88 8.94
C CYS A 72 -12.59 -26.99 7.46
N ASP A 73 -13.32 -27.71 6.62
CA ASP A 73 -12.96 -27.88 5.19
C ASP A 73 -12.71 -26.53 4.47
N ASN A 74 -13.30 -25.44 5.00
CA ASN A 74 -13.17 -24.08 4.49
C ASN A 74 -12.12 -23.20 5.21
N GLY A 75 -11.26 -23.77 6.06
CA GLY A 75 -10.19 -23.06 6.79
C GLY A 75 -10.49 -22.80 8.28
N PHE A 76 -9.85 -21.77 8.85
CA PHE A 76 -10.09 -21.37 10.25
C PHE A 76 -11.41 -20.61 10.39
N LYS A 77 -12.03 -20.72 11.58
CA LYS A 77 -13.23 -19.96 11.94
C LYS A 77 -12.91 -18.48 12.12
N ALA A 78 -13.93 -17.62 12.01
CA ALA A 78 -13.80 -16.17 12.21
C ALA A 78 -13.16 -15.84 13.57
N ASP A 79 -13.61 -16.52 14.63
CA ASP A 79 -13.11 -16.35 15.99
C ASP A 79 -11.61 -16.60 16.12
N THR A 80 -11.07 -17.57 15.37
CA THR A 80 -9.64 -17.86 15.36
C THR A 80 -8.82 -16.69 14.78
N TYR A 81 -9.30 -16.05 13.71
CA TYR A 81 -8.62 -14.87 13.17
C TYR A 81 -8.71 -13.67 14.12
N GLN A 82 -9.81 -13.53 14.86
CA GLN A 82 -9.95 -12.51 15.88
C GLN A 82 -9.01 -12.77 17.07
N ALA A 83 -8.87 -14.02 17.50
CA ALA A 83 -7.95 -14.40 18.56
C ALA A 83 -6.49 -14.06 18.20
N VAL A 84 -6.09 -14.31 16.95
CA VAL A 84 -4.77 -13.90 16.45
C VAL A 84 -4.59 -12.38 16.49
N ALA A 85 -5.57 -11.63 15.98
CA ALA A 85 -5.52 -10.16 15.99
C ALA A 85 -5.37 -9.62 17.41
N ASN A 86 -6.15 -10.13 18.35
CA ASN A 86 -6.08 -9.76 19.76
C ASN A 86 -4.71 -10.09 20.37
N ALA A 87 -4.16 -11.28 20.10
CA ALA A 87 -2.85 -11.69 20.62
C ALA A 87 -1.71 -10.81 20.10
N VAL A 88 -1.75 -10.45 18.80
CA VAL A 88 -0.78 -9.54 18.19
C VAL A 88 -0.87 -8.15 18.80
N ASN A 89 -2.09 -7.61 18.93
CA ASN A 89 -2.30 -6.28 19.48
C ASN A 89 -1.89 -6.21 20.96
N ALA A 90 -2.20 -7.25 21.75
CA ALA A 90 -1.84 -7.32 23.15
C ALA A 90 -0.32 -7.44 23.37
N LYS A 91 0.38 -8.24 22.55
CA LYS A 91 1.82 -8.48 22.73
C LYS A 91 2.71 -7.40 22.11
N LEU A 92 2.27 -6.78 21.02
CA LEU A 92 3.09 -5.85 20.23
C LEU A 92 2.55 -4.41 20.21
N GLY A 93 1.40 -4.13 20.82
CA GLY A 93 0.77 -2.81 20.81
C GLY A 93 0.31 -2.35 19.42
N MET A 94 0.11 -3.29 18.49
CA MET A 94 -0.30 -3.00 17.12
C MET A 94 -1.83 -2.84 17.01
N SER A 95 -2.29 -2.27 15.89
CA SER A 95 -3.73 -2.19 15.55
C SER A 95 -4.02 -3.07 14.34
N VAL A 96 -4.15 -4.37 14.58
CA VAL A 96 -4.42 -5.40 13.57
C VAL A 96 -5.85 -5.89 13.75
N ASN A 97 -6.58 -6.04 12.64
CA ASN A 97 -7.91 -6.63 12.66
C ASN A 97 -7.92 -8.04 12.05
N SER A 98 -9.04 -8.75 12.21
CA SER A 98 -9.20 -10.12 11.71
C SER A 98 -9.12 -10.20 10.17
N GLU A 99 -9.49 -9.15 9.44
CA GLU A 99 -9.34 -9.09 7.98
C GLU A 99 -7.87 -9.02 7.54
N ASN A 100 -7.04 -8.26 8.26
CA ASN A 100 -5.60 -8.21 8.02
C ASN A 100 -4.98 -9.60 8.20
N VAL A 101 -5.36 -10.32 9.27
CA VAL A 101 -4.91 -11.70 9.54
C VAL A 101 -5.37 -12.64 8.42
N LYS A 102 -6.62 -12.54 8.00
CA LYS A 102 -7.18 -13.35 6.91
C LYS A 102 -6.47 -13.09 5.58
N SER A 103 -6.16 -11.82 5.28
CA SER A 103 -5.38 -11.42 4.12
C SER A 103 -3.99 -12.04 4.15
N ARG A 104 -3.28 -11.93 5.28
CA ARG A 104 -1.94 -12.53 5.43
C ARG A 104 -1.97 -14.05 5.31
N MET A 105 -2.99 -14.70 5.86
CA MET A 105 -3.17 -16.14 5.72
C MET A 105 -3.32 -16.56 4.25
N LYS A 106 -4.02 -15.76 3.42
CA LYS A 106 -4.09 -16.02 1.97
C LYS A 106 -2.71 -15.94 1.33
N THR A 107 -1.92 -14.94 1.69
CA THR A 107 -0.54 -14.78 1.19
C THR A 107 0.37 -15.92 1.65
N LEU A 108 0.35 -16.27 2.94
CA LEU A 108 1.11 -17.40 3.50
C LEU A 108 0.77 -18.73 2.83
N LYS A 109 -0.51 -18.97 2.51
CA LYS A 109 -0.90 -20.15 1.73
C LYS A 109 -0.20 -20.14 0.36
N LYS A 110 -0.23 -19.03 -0.37
CA LYS A 110 0.44 -18.93 -1.68
C LYS A 110 1.95 -19.17 -1.56
N GLU A 111 2.60 -18.48 -0.62
CA GLU A 111 4.03 -18.63 -0.31
C GLU A 111 4.39 -20.10 -0.03
N TYR A 112 3.59 -20.78 0.81
CA TYR A 112 3.78 -22.20 1.11
C TYR A 112 3.63 -23.10 -0.12
N HIS A 113 2.62 -22.88 -0.98
CA HIS A 113 2.46 -23.70 -2.19
C HIS A 113 3.65 -23.56 -3.13
N ILE A 114 4.25 -22.36 -3.21
CA ILE A 114 5.45 -22.14 -4.01
C ILE A 114 6.64 -22.86 -3.39
N ALA A 115 6.88 -22.68 -2.09
CA ALA A 115 7.96 -23.37 -1.39
C ALA A 115 7.83 -24.89 -1.50
N LYS A 116 6.59 -25.41 -1.42
CA LYS A 116 6.30 -26.83 -1.65
C LYS A 116 6.64 -27.27 -3.07
N LYS A 117 6.21 -26.52 -4.09
CA LYS A 117 6.56 -26.81 -5.50
C LYS A 117 8.06 -26.82 -5.72
N LEU A 118 8.81 -25.90 -5.11
CA LEU A 118 10.26 -25.86 -5.20
C LEU A 118 10.90 -27.07 -4.54
N ARG A 119 10.44 -27.41 -3.33
CA ARG A 119 10.90 -28.61 -2.63
C ARG A 119 10.64 -29.88 -3.43
N ASP A 120 9.52 -29.94 -4.14
CA ASP A 120 9.13 -31.07 -4.96
C ASP A 120 9.80 -31.01 -6.37
N ALA A 121 10.51 -29.93 -6.72
CA ALA A 121 11.20 -29.78 -8.00
C ALA A 121 12.59 -30.42 -7.98
N SER A 122 12.96 -31.07 -9.09
CA SER A 122 14.29 -31.65 -9.28
C SER A 122 15.36 -30.55 -9.26
N GLY A 123 16.42 -30.72 -8.46
CA GLY A 123 17.54 -29.78 -8.37
C GLY A 123 17.52 -28.84 -7.16
N PHE A 124 16.52 -28.95 -6.28
CA PHE A 124 16.50 -28.30 -4.97
C PHE A 124 16.58 -29.34 -3.86
N GLY A 125 17.59 -29.26 -3.01
CA GLY A 125 17.67 -30.06 -1.78
C GLY A 125 16.86 -29.43 -0.65
N TRP A 126 16.52 -30.22 0.38
CA TRP A 126 15.87 -29.74 1.60
C TRP A 126 16.80 -29.96 2.80
N ASP A 127 17.01 -28.93 3.60
CA ASP A 127 17.65 -29.02 4.91
C ASP A 127 16.61 -29.44 5.97
N PRO A 128 16.67 -30.65 6.52
CA PRO A 128 15.79 -31.01 7.62
C PRO A 128 16.15 -30.29 8.94
N ILE A 129 17.40 -29.86 9.12
CA ILE A 129 17.89 -29.21 10.34
C ILE A 129 17.50 -27.73 10.33
N HIS A 130 17.85 -27.03 9.26
CA HIS A 130 17.58 -25.61 9.13
C HIS A 130 16.18 -25.30 8.57
N LYS A 131 15.45 -26.32 8.08
CA LYS A 131 14.15 -26.18 7.41
C LYS A 131 14.20 -25.20 6.24
N THR A 132 15.31 -25.22 5.51
CA THR A 132 15.60 -24.36 4.37
C THR A 132 15.80 -25.20 3.11
N ILE A 133 15.69 -24.57 1.95
CA ILE A 133 16.01 -25.21 0.67
C ILE A 133 17.54 -25.11 0.48
N VAL A 134 18.22 -26.25 0.37
CA VAL A 134 19.69 -26.34 0.24
C VAL A 134 20.04 -26.68 -1.18
N ASN A 135 20.98 -25.90 -1.71
CA ASN A 135 21.64 -26.05 -3.00
C ASN A 135 20.71 -26.25 -4.20
N ALA A 136 20.59 -25.17 -4.96
CA ALA A 136 20.24 -25.22 -6.36
C ALA A 136 21.23 -24.34 -7.11
N ASP A 137 21.49 -24.72 -8.36
CA ASP A 137 22.19 -23.91 -9.37
C ASP A 137 21.77 -22.43 -9.25
N PRO A 138 22.69 -21.44 -9.28
CA PRO A 138 22.36 -20.02 -9.36
C PRO A 138 21.24 -19.68 -10.36
N ASN A 139 21.13 -20.41 -11.47
CA ASN A 139 20.06 -20.24 -12.45
C ASN A 139 18.67 -20.62 -11.90
N ALA A 140 18.60 -21.66 -11.07
CA ALA A 140 17.36 -22.09 -10.42
C ALA A 140 16.88 -21.06 -9.39
N TRP A 141 17.81 -20.40 -8.67
CA TRP A 141 17.50 -19.27 -7.80
C TRP A 141 17.02 -18.04 -8.57
N ALA A 142 17.64 -17.71 -9.71
CA ALA A 142 17.23 -16.59 -10.55
C ALA A 142 15.79 -16.77 -11.08
N ALA A 143 15.45 -17.98 -11.56
CA ALA A 143 14.09 -18.31 -11.97
C ALA A 143 13.08 -18.16 -10.81
N TYR A 144 13.46 -18.58 -9.60
CA TYR A 144 12.61 -18.43 -8.42
C TYR A 144 12.39 -16.98 -8.00
N ILE A 145 13.46 -16.18 -7.95
CA ILE A 145 13.38 -14.75 -7.60
C ILE A 145 12.47 -14.01 -8.57
N ALA A 146 12.52 -14.35 -9.87
CA ALA A 146 11.61 -13.79 -10.87
C ALA A 146 10.14 -14.13 -10.57
N VAL A 147 9.83 -15.37 -10.17
CA VAL A 147 8.47 -15.78 -9.77
C VAL A 147 8.02 -15.04 -8.52
N ILE A 148 8.87 -14.94 -7.48
CA ILE A 148 8.60 -14.13 -6.29
C ILE A 148 8.30 -12.69 -6.69
N HIS A 149 9.18 -12.05 -7.45
CA HIS A 149 9.01 -10.65 -7.86
C HIS A 149 7.69 -10.42 -8.59
N SER A 150 7.28 -11.34 -9.46
CA SER A 150 5.99 -11.24 -10.16
C SER A 150 4.76 -11.29 -9.22
N ILE A 151 4.88 -11.97 -8.07
CA ILE A 151 3.78 -12.20 -7.12
C ILE A 151 3.71 -11.10 -6.05
N PHE A 152 4.86 -10.56 -5.63
CA PHE A 152 4.91 -9.49 -4.63
C PHE A 152 4.84 -8.09 -5.24
N SER A 153 5.18 -7.89 -6.52
CA SER A 153 5.10 -6.59 -7.20
C SER A 153 3.68 -6.15 -7.59
N THR A 154 2.67 -7.03 -7.45
CA THR A 154 1.24 -6.69 -7.71
C THR A 154 0.54 -6.05 -6.49
N GLN A 155 1.29 -5.70 -5.44
CA GLN A 155 0.82 -4.94 -4.29
C GLN A 155 1.61 -3.63 -4.18
N CYS A 156 1.45 -2.76 -5.17
CA CYS A 156 1.60 -1.31 -5.03
C CYS A 156 0.31 -0.67 -5.54
#